data_AF-A0A8C2YFY7-F1
#
_entry.id   AF-A0A8C2YFY7-F1
#
_cell.length_a   1.000
_cell.length_b   1.000
_cell.length_c   1.000
_cell.angle_alpha   90.00
_cell.angle_beta   90.00
_cell.angle_gamma   90.00
#
_symmetry.space_group_name_H-M   'P 1'
#
loop_
_entity.id
_entity.type
_entity.pdbx_description
1 polymer ?
#
loop_
_entity_poly.entity_id
_entity_poly.type
_entity_poly.pdbx_seq_one_letter_code
_entity_poly.pdbx_strand_id
1 'polypeptide(L)'
;MQLIIRQNANDSVLACLNAYLSWEQGSSLDAGNMVSNLLSEMQSCPKVEFQLNYKYGEDLSEDAWQYIFAIDLLCSHLKWDWTHDNVISKVLWPSMDKWIKKRKDHETAQSVPDSIVALTLRLIGRLGQIGLKEGYLSAVKNISSVIGLFVQHAKEEDVPWGVQLAAIYSLCDLGSSNPVGIVGAIHAWRATVLNSVPFAVTSGLAEVNSLCKMDLH
;
A
#
# COMPACT_ATOMS: atom_id res chain seq x y z
N MET A 1 -22.62 -4.14 -28.85
CA MET A 1 -23.65 -4.13 -27.78
C MET A 1 -23.09 -4.41 -26.39
N GLN A 2 -22.08 -5.28 -26.19
CA GLN A 2 -21.52 -5.56 -24.84
C GLN A 2 -20.59 -4.49 -24.23
N LEU A 3 -19.98 -3.63 -25.06
CA LEU A 3 -19.17 -2.49 -24.58
C LEU A 3 -20.03 -1.36 -24.00
N ILE A 4 -21.18 -1.09 -24.63
CA ILE A 4 -22.17 -0.09 -24.18
C ILE A 4 -22.84 -0.56 -22.88
N ILE A 5 -23.11 -1.87 -22.74
CA ILE A 5 -23.68 -2.44 -21.51
C ILE A 5 -22.67 -2.38 -20.35
N ARG A 6 -21.36 -2.55 -20.58
CA ARG A 6 -20.34 -2.43 -19.54
C ARG A 6 -20.15 -1.00 -19.04
N GLN A 7 -20.16 0.00 -19.94
CA GLN A 7 -20.11 1.41 -19.53
C GLN A 7 -21.39 1.85 -18.82
N ASN A 8 -22.55 1.49 -19.37
CA ASN A 8 -23.83 1.81 -18.73
C ASN A 8 -24.02 1.09 -17.38
N ALA A 9 -23.45 -0.11 -17.19
CA ALA A 9 -23.48 -0.81 -15.91
C ALA A 9 -22.63 -0.10 -14.85
N ASN A 10 -21.47 0.46 -15.21
CA ASN A 10 -20.68 1.28 -14.30
C ASN A 10 -21.43 2.56 -13.91
N ASP A 11 -22.00 3.27 -14.88
CA ASP A 11 -22.66 4.56 -14.61
C ASP A 11 -23.96 4.39 -13.83
N SER A 12 -24.73 3.32 -14.11
CA SER A 12 -25.98 3.02 -13.38
C SER A 12 -25.72 2.51 -11.96
N VAL A 13 -24.70 1.68 -11.75
CA VAL A 13 -24.30 1.24 -10.40
C VAL A 13 -23.78 2.44 -9.60
N LEU A 14 -23.00 3.31 -10.21
CA LEU A 14 -22.46 4.52 -9.58
C LEU A 14 -23.58 5.53 -9.27
N ALA A 15 -24.57 5.67 -10.15
CA ALA A 15 -25.78 6.46 -9.89
C ALA A 15 -26.62 5.89 -8.75
N CYS A 16 -26.80 4.56 -8.70
CA CYS A 16 -27.51 3.89 -7.59
C CYS A 16 -26.78 4.07 -6.26
N LEU A 17 -25.44 3.95 -6.24
CA LEU A 17 -24.63 4.16 -5.05
C LEU A 17 -24.68 5.62 -4.60
N ASN A 18 -24.57 6.58 -5.51
CA ASN A 18 -24.70 8.01 -5.18
C ASN A 18 -26.08 8.34 -4.62
N ALA A 19 -27.15 7.80 -5.20
CA ALA A 19 -28.51 8.00 -4.70
C ALA A 19 -28.75 7.31 -3.35
N TYR A 20 -28.18 6.14 -3.12
CA TYR A 20 -28.31 5.39 -1.87
C TYR A 20 -27.51 6.02 -0.73
N LEU A 21 -26.31 6.51 -1.03
CA LEU A 21 -25.39 7.10 -0.04
C LEU A 21 -25.59 8.61 0.13
N SER A 22 -26.52 9.22 -0.61
CA SER A 22 -26.71 10.68 -0.67
C SER A 22 -25.40 11.42 -0.96
N TRP A 23 -24.55 10.84 -1.82
CA TRP A 23 -23.27 11.42 -2.18
C TRP A 23 -23.51 12.56 -3.18
N GLU A 24 -23.66 13.78 -2.68
CA GLU A 24 -23.56 14.97 -3.52
C GLU A 24 -22.14 15.07 -4.07
N GLN A 25 -22.01 15.57 -5.30
CA GLN A 25 -20.74 15.70 -6.00
C GLN A 25 -19.87 16.75 -5.29
N GLY A 26 -19.16 16.34 -4.23
CA GLY A 26 -18.19 17.18 -3.54
C GLY A 26 -17.14 17.68 -4.52
N SER A 27 -16.71 18.92 -4.37
CA SER A 27 -15.60 19.45 -5.18
C SER A 27 -14.31 18.65 -4.92
N SER A 28 -13.41 18.53 -5.90
CA SER A 28 -12.12 17.85 -5.72
C SER A 28 -11.28 18.42 -4.55
N LEU A 29 -11.49 19.71 -4.22
CA LEU A 29 -10.87 20.37 -3.08
C LEU A 29 -11.33 19.77 -1.74
N ASP A 30 -12.58 19.34 -1.66
CA ASP A 30 -13.14 18.69 -0.47
C ASP A 30 -12.50 17.30 -0.25
N ALA A 31 -12.37 16.52 -1.32
CA ALA A 31 -11.70 15.21 -1.27
C ALA A 31 -10.23 15.32 -0.86
N GLY A 32 -9.48 16.30 -1.37
CA GLY A 32 -8.08 16.52 -0.97
C GLY A 32 -7.91 16.90 0.50
N ASN A 33 -8.82 17.70 1.04
CA ASN A 33 -8.85 18.05 2.47
C ASN A 33 -9.22 16.84 3.33
N MET A 34 -10.21 16.04 2.92
CA MET A 34 -10.57 14.80 3.60
C MET A 34 -9.40 13.81 3.67
N VAL A 35 -8.67 13.63 2.56
CA VAL A 35 -7.46 12.79 2.55
C VAL A 35 -6.43 13.31 3.55
N SER A 36 -6.19 14.63 3.57
CA SER A 36 -5.22 15.23 4.50
C SER A 36 -5.62 15.03 5.97
N ASN A 37 -6.92 15.15 6.29
CA ASN A 37 -7.44 14.91 7.63
C ASN A 37 -7.29 13.44 8.05
N LEU A 38 -7.67 12.50 7.18
CA LEU A 38 -7.53 11.06 7.45
C LEU A 38 -6.07 10.64 7.61
N LEU A 39 -5.15 11.18 6.80
CA LEU A 39 -3.72 10.94 6.94
C LEU A 39 -3.16 11.46 8.27
N SER A 40 -3.64 12.61 8.76
CA SER A 40 -3.24 13.14 10.07
C SER A 40 -3.83 12.32 11.22
N GLU A 41 -5.07 11.86 11.07
CA GLU A 41 -5.77 11.06 12.08
C GLU A 41 -5.13 9.68 12.23
N MET A 42 -4.90 8.97 11.12
CA MET A 42 -4.31 7.64 11.15
C MET A 42 -2.92 7.63 11.81
N GLN A 43 -2.14 8.71 11.68
CA GLN A 43 -0.80 8.83 12.28
C GLN A 43 -0.82 9.02 13.81
N SER A 44 -1.94 9.47 14.37
CA SER A 44 -2.11 9.72 15.81
C SER A 44 -3.11 8.76 16.47
N CYS A 45 -3.75 7.88 15.70
CA CYS A 45 -4.79 6.98 16.17
C CYS A 45 -4.21 5.82 17.00
N PRO A 46 -4.57 5.68 18.29
CA PRO A 46 -4.04 4.62 19.15
C PRO A 46 -4.57 3.23 18.80
N LYS A 47 -5.61 3.13 17.97
CA LYS A 47 -6.21 1.87 17.52
C LYS A 47 -5.52 1.25 16.30
N VAL A 48 -4.54 1.95 15.73
CA VAL A 48 -3.71 1.39 14.66
C VAL A 48 -2.64 0.53 15.31
N GLU A 49 -2.92 -0.77 15.36
CA GLU A 49 -2.11 -1.76 16.06
C GLU A 49 -1.96 -3.04 15.22
N PHE A 50 -1.01 -3.89 15.64
CA PHE A 50 -0.84 -5.20 15.03
C PHE A 50 -1.79 -6.22 15.64
N GLN A 51 -2.30 -7.11 14.79
CA GLN A 51 -3.10 -8.27 15.16
C GLN A 51 -2.59 -9.52 14.45
N LEU A 52 -2.76 -10.68 15.09
CA LEU A 52 -2.43 -11.97 14.49
C LEU A 52 -3.55 -12.43 13.57
N ASN A 53 -3.20 -12.73 12.31
CA ASN A 53 -4.08 -13.25 11.30
C ASN A 53 -3.54 -14.59 10.77
N TYR A 54 -4.41 -15.60 10.68
CA TYR A 54 -4.01 -16.93 10.23
C TYR A 54 -3.43 -16.97 8.80
N LYS A 55 -3.90 -16.07 7.92
CA LYS A 55 -3.52 -16.00 6.51
C LYS A 55 -2.35 -15.05 6.29
N TYR A 56 -2.39 -13.90 6.99
CA TYR A 56 -1.47 -12.78 6.77
C TYR A 56 -0.34 -12.67 7.82
N GLY A 57 -0.33 -13.49 8.88
CA GLY A 57 0.66 -13.37 9.95
C GLY A 57 0.37 -12.18 10.85
N GLU A 58 1.40 -11.43 11.24
CA GLU A 58 1.22 -10.16 11.96
C GLU A 58 0.76 -9.08 10.96
N ASP A 59 -0.50 -8.67 11.07
CA ASP A 59 -1.17 -7.74 10.15
C ASP A 59 -1.82 -6.58 10.91
N LEU A 60 -2.37 -5.60 10.19
CA LEU A 60 -2.98 -4.41 10.77
C LEU A 60 -4.39 -4.69 11.32
N SER A 61 -4.78 -3.95 12.36
CA SER A 61 -6.14 -3.93 12.93
C SER A 61 -7.21 -3.54 11.91
N GLU A 62 -8.48 -3.89 12.19
CA GLU A 62 -9.60 -3.50 11.33
C GLU A 62 -9.73 -1.97 11.19
N ASP A 63 -9.49 -1.22 12.27
CA ASP A 63 -9.50 0.26 12.26
C ASP A 63 -8.42 0.81 11.31
N ALA A 64 -7.22 0.22 11.31
CA ALA A 64 -6.15 0.58 10.38
C ALA A 64 -6.54 0.32 8.92
N TRP A 65 -7.20 -0.80 8.65
CA TRP A 65 -7.71 -1.13 7.32
C TRP A 65 -8.81 -0.17 6.83
N GLN A 66 -9.65 0.34 7.73
CA GLN A 66 -10.66 1.36 7.37
C GLN A 66 -10.01 2.65 6.86
N TYR A 67 -8.95 3.14 7.51
CA TYR A 67 -8.20 4.30 7.01
C TYR A 67 -7.61 4.02 5.62
N ILE A 68 -7.00 2.85 5.45
CA ILE A 68 -6.41 2.45 4.17
C ILE A 68 -7.46 2.49 3.06
N PHE A 69 -8.63 1.89 3.27
CA PHE A 69 -9.68 1.84 2.25
C PHE A 69 -10.30 3.22 1.99
N ALA A 70 -10.53 4.03 3.01
CA ALA A 70 -11.06 5.38 2.84
C ALA A 70 -10.11 6.26 2.03
N ILE A 71 -8.81 6.22 2.32
CA ILE A 71 -7.80 7.00 1.60
C ILE A 71 -7.62 6.48 0.16
N ASP A 72 -7.57 5.16 -0.04
CA ASP A 72 -7.48 4.53 -1.37
C ASP A 72 -8.64 4.96 -2.29
N LEU A 73 -9.86 4.96 -1.75
CA LEU A 73 -11.07 5.39 -2.45
C LEU A 73 -11.01 6.86 -2.86
N LEU A 74 -10.68 7.76 -1.92
CA LEU A 74 -10.58 9.19 -2.20
C LEU A 74 -9.46 9.49 -3.20
N CYS A 75 -8.31 8.83 -3.05
CA CYS A 75 -7.18 8.95 -3.98
C CYS A 75 -7.54 8.45 -5.39
N SER A 76 -8.32 7.38 -5.50
CA SER A 76 -8.80 6.88 -6.80
C SER A 76 -9.68 7.90 -7.55
N HIS A 77 -10.38 8.77 -6.81
CA HIS A 77 -11.10 9.91 -7.37
C HIS A 77 -10.16 11.05 -7.78
N LEU A 78 -9.12 11.32 -6.99
CA LEU A 78 -8.14 12.39 -7.21
C LEU A 78 -7.07 12.08 -8.27
N LYS A 79 -6.96 10.80 -8.69
CA LYS A 79 -6.07 10.31 -9.76
C LYS A 79 -4.59 10.29 -9.37
N TRP A 80 -3.82 9.57 -10.18
CA TRP A 80 -2.43 9.23 -9.88
C TRP A 80 -1.56 10.45 -9.60
N ASP A 81 -1.54 11.46 -10.48
CA ASP A 81 -0.62 12.60 -10.34
C ASP A 81 -0.83 13.31 -9.00
N TRP A 82 -2.08 13.53 -8.60
CA TRP A 82 -2.39 14.15 -7.31
C TRP A 82 -1.98 13.24 -6.14
N THR A 83 -2.32 11.95 -6.20
CA THR A 83 -2.01 10.97 -5.16
C THR A 83 -0.51 10.78 -4.96
N HIS A 84 0.24 10.67 -6.05
CA HIS A 84 1.68 10.52 -6.02
C HIS A 84 2.34 11.76 -5.40
N ASP A 85 1.97 12.95 -5.84
CA ASP A 85 2.65 14.18 -5.45
C ASP A 85 2.26 14.66 -4.06
N ASN A 86 1.01 14.45 -3.63
CA ASN A 86 0.50 14.99 -2.37
C ASN A 86 0.42 13.98 -1.24
N VAL A 87 0.24 12.69 -1.53
CA VAL A 87 0.13 11.65 -0.51
C VAL A 87 1.41 10.85 -0.41
N ILE A 88 1.80 10.17 -1.47
CA ILE A 88 2.97 9.28 -1.45
C ILE A 88 4.25 10.08 -1.17
N SER A 89 4.51 11.13 -1.97
CA SER A 89 5.77 11.88 -1.93
C SER A 89 5.89 12.81 -0.72
N LYS A 90 4.79 13.47 -0.31
CA LYS A 90 4.83 14.51 0.73
C LYS A 90 4.43 14.03 2.13
N VAL A 91 3.78 12.87 2.25
CA VAL A 91 3.28 12.37 3.55
C VAL A 91 3.82 10.99 3.88
N LEU A 92 3.59 10.00 3.01
CA LEU A 92 3.90 8.60 3.32
C LEU A 92 5.41 8.34 3.35
N TRP A 93 6.17 8.76 2.34
CA TRP A 93 7.63 8.61 2.35
C TRP A 93 8.32 9.39 3.48
N PRO A 94 7.97 10.67 3.76
CA PRO A 94 8.52 11.38 4.91
C PRO A 94 8.23 10.71 6.26
N SER A 95 7.07 10.06 6.42
CA SER A 95 6.76 9.27 7.62
C SER A 95 7.73 8.10 7.81
N MET A 96 8.01 7.37 6.72
CA MET A 96 8.99 6.28 6.73
C MET A 96 10.42 6.78 6.99
N ASP A 97 10.84 7.87 6.35
CA ASP A 97 12.16 8.48 6.56
C ASP A 97 12.37 8.89 8.03
N LYS A 98 11.34 9.50 8.64
CA LYS A 98 11.34 9.85 10.07
C LYS A 98 11.49 8.62 10.96
N TRP A 99 10.81 7.51 10.64
CA TRP A 99 10.93 6.26 11.39
C TRP A 99 12.33 5.65 11.26
N ILE A 100 12.92 5.61 10.05
CA ILE A 100 14.28 5.08 9.83
C ILE A 100 15.32 5.89 10.60
N LYS A 101 15.28 7.23 10.52
CA LYS A 101 16.24 8.11 11.20
C LYS A 101 16.22 7.90 12.72
N LYS A 102 15.03 7.86 13.32
CA LYS A 102 14.90 7.64 14.76
C LYS A 102 15.44 6.29 15.24
N ARG A 103 15.32 5.25 14.42
CA ARG A 103 15.89 3.93 14.74
C ARG A 103 17.42 3.93 14.75
N LYS A 104 18.05 4.77 13.92
CA LYS A 104 19.51 4.90 13.83
C LYS A 104 20.10 5.78 14.93
N ASP A 105 19.37 6.80 15.37
CA ASP A 105 19.86 7.78 16.34
C ASP A 105 19.72 7.33 17.82
N HIS A 106 19.13 6.15 18.08
CA HIS A 106 18.87 5.61 19.44
C HIS A 106 18.15 6.59 20.40
N GLU A 107 17.48 7.61 19.88
CA GLU A 107 16.80 8.63 20.70
C GLU A 107 15.44 8.12 21.23
N THR A 108 15.20 8.34 22.53
CA THR A 108 14.04 7.85 23.30
C THR A 108 12.74 8.66 23.11
N ALA A 109 12.67 9.59 22.15
CA ALA A 109 11.51 10.48 21.98
C ALA A 109 10.48 9.94 20.96
N GLN A 110 9.22 9.79 21.38
CA GLN A 110 8.00 9.44 20.60
C GLN A 110 8.31 8.93 19.19
N SER A 111 8.80 7.69 19.11
CA SER A 111 9.06 7.02 17.85
C SER A 111 7.75 6.85 17.08
N VAL A 112 7.80 6.94 15.74
CA VAL A 112 6.67 6.54 14.91
C VAL A 112 6.40 5.05 15.23
N PRO A 113 5.19 4.66 15.64
CA PRO A 113 4.92 3.26 15.95
C PRO A 113 5.11 2.37 14.73
N ASP A 114 5.60 1.15 14.93
CA ASP A 114 5.83 0.19 13.84
C ASP A 114 4.54 -0.15 13.09
N SER A 115 3.39 -0.14 13.78
CA SER A 115 2.06 -0.30 13.16
C SER A 115 1.72 0.83 12.17
N ILE A 116 2.11 2.07 12.46
CA ILE A 116 1.93 3.22 11.55
C ILE A 116 2.79 3.04 10.30
N VAL A 117 3.99 2.49 10.43
CA VAL A 117 4.89 2.22 9.31
C VAL A 117 4.36 1.08 8.45
N ALA A 118 3.87 0.01 9.06
CA ALA A 118 3.19 -1.07 8.36
C ALA A 118 1.95 -0.55 7.61
N LEU A 119 1.11 0.28 8.24
CA LEU A 119 -0.02 0.96 7.59
C LEU A 119 0.44 1.79 6.40
N THR A 120 1.48 2.59 6.58
CA THR A 120 2.07 3.43 5.51
C THR A 120 2.50 2.58 4.32
N LEU A 121 3.22 1.49 4.55
CA LEU A 121 3.64 0.56 3.50
C LEU A 121 2.44 -0.05 2.77
N ARG A 122 1.46 -0.60 3.50
CA ARG A 122 0.23 -1.19 2.90
C ARG A 122 -0.50 -0.16 2.04
N LEU A 123 -0.61 1.08 2.53
CA LEU A 123 -1.25 2.17 1.81
C LEU A 123 -0.49 2.52 0.52
N ILE A 124 0.84 2.61 0.54
CA ILE A 124 1.64 2.84 -0.68
C ILE A 124 1.39 1.74 -1.72
N GLY A 125 1.35 0.48 -1.30
CA GLY A 125 1.04 -0.66 -2.18
C GLY A 125 -0.30 -0.50 -2.89
N ARG A 126 -1.35 -0.13 -2.14
CA ARG A 126 -2.69 0.12 -2.69
C ARG A 126 -2.74 1.32 -3.62
N LEU A 127 -2.19 2.47 -3.19
CA LEU A 127 -2.19 3.69 -3.97
C LEU A 127 -1.38 3.53 -5.28
N GLY A 128 -0.31 2.73 -5.27
CA GLY A 128 0.43 2.39 -6.48
C GLY A 128 -0.40 1.63 -7.52
N GLN A 129 -1.44 0.90 -7.12
CA GLN A 129 -2.37 0.27 -8.07
C GLN A 129 -3.17 1.30 -8.88
N ILE A 130 -3.39 2.50 -8.35
CA ILE A 130 -4.00 3.62 -9.11
C ILE A 130 -3.07 3.98 -10.28
N GLY A 131 -1.78 4.16 -10.01
CA GLY A 131 -0.78 4.43 -11.04
C GLY A 131 -0.68 3.33 -12.09
N LEU A 132 -0.74 2.06 -11.67
CA LEU A 132 -0.76 0.93 -12.62
C LEU A 132 -1.98 0.97 -13.54
N LYS A 133 -3.17 1.20 -12.97
CA LYS A 133 -4.43 1.29 -13.74
C LYS A 133 -4.43 2.47 -14.71
N GLU A 134 -3.73 3.56 -14.37
CA GLU A 134 -3.64 4.78 -15.17
C GLU A 134 -2.43 4.80 -16.12
N GLY A 135 -1.62 3.72 -16.15
CA GLY A 135 -0.52 3.55 -17.12
C GLY A 135 0.84 4.10 -16.67
N TYR A 136 1.00 4.51 -15.42
CA TYR A 136 2.24 5.07 -14.86
C TYR A 136 3.25 3.99 -14.42
N LEU A 137 3.50 3.01 -15.29
CA LEU A 137 4.31 1.83 -14.98
C LEU A 137 5.70 2.17 -14.43
N SER A 138 6.40 3.14 -15.05
CA SER A 138 7.75 3.55 -14.65
C SER A 138 7.78 4.14 -13.24
N ALA A 139 6.81 5.00 -12.89
CA ALA A 139 6.73 5.61 -11.57
C ALA A 139 6.45 4.55 -10.50
N VAL A 140 5.51 3.64 -10.77
CA VAL A 140 5.19 2.54 -9.83
C VAL A 140 6.35 1.55 -9.70
N LYS A 141 7.09 1.30 -10.79
CA LYS A 141 8.32 0.48 -10.75
C LYS A 141 9.39 1.09 -9.84
N ASN A 142 9.54 2.41 -9.82
CA ASN A 142 10.47 3.07 -8.91
C ASN A 142 10.04 2.86 -7.45
N ILE A 143 8.75 3.00 -7.15
CA ILE A 143 8.18 2.74 -5.82
C ILE A 143 8.46 1.28 -5.39
N SER A 144 8.10 0.31 -6.23
CA SER A 144 8.32 -1.11 -5.90
C SER A 144 9.81 -1.46 -5.76
N SER A 145 10.69 -0.80 -6.52
CA SER A 145 12.14 -0.98 -6.38
C SER A 145 12.67 -0.45 -5.04
N VAL A 146 12.17 0.70 -4.57
CA VAL A 146 12.53 1.25 -3.24
C VAL A 146 12.05 0.31 -2.12
N ILE A 147 10.82 -0.18 -2.20
CA ILE A 147 10.29 -1.15 -1.22
C ILE A 147 11.09 -2.47 -1.28
N GLY A 148 11.45 -2.93 -2.49
CA GLY A 148 12.24 -4.14 -2.67
C GLY A 148 13.61 -4.04 -1.99
N LEU A 149 14.28 -2.89 -2.14
CA LEU A 149 15.54 -2.60 -1.47
C LEU A 149 15.38 -2.55 0.06
N PHE A 150 14.31 -1.92 0.54
CA PHE A 150 13.99 -1.87 1.97
C PHE A 150 13.87 -3.27 2.58
N VAL A 151 13.12 -4.16 1.93
CA VAL A 151 12.90 -5.54 2.40
C VAL A 151 14.20 -6.36 2.39
N GLN A 152 15.08 -6.15 1.41
CA GLN A 152 16.37 -6.84 1.34
C GLN A 152 17.27 -6.55 2.55
N HIS A 153 17.23 -5.33 3.07
CA HIS A 153 18.02 -4.92 4.24
C HIS A 153 17.29 -5.13 5.58
N ALA A 154 16.05 -5.64 5.55
CA ALA A 154 15.20 -5.72 6.72
C ALA A 154 15.80 -6.53 7.88
N LYS A 155 16.53 -7.60 7.58
CA LYS A 155 17.22 -8.41 8.60
C LYS A 155 18.40 -7.67 9.22
N GLU A 156 19.19 -6.99 8.41
CA GLU A 156 20.40 -6.27 8.85
C GLU A 156 20.03 -5.06 9.72
N GLU A 157 18.89 -4.42 9.41
CA GLU A 157 18.36 -3.23 10.10
C GLU A 157 17.35 -3.59 11.23
N ASP A 158 17.27 -4.88 11.60
CA ASP A 158 16.39 -5.42 12.66
C ASP A 158 14.92 -4.98 12.53
N VAL A 159 14.41 -4.93 11.30
CA VAL A 159 13.05 -4.42 11.01
C VAL A 159 12.00 -5.33 11.66
N PRO A 160 10.97 -4.77 12.33
CA PRO A 160 9.92 -5.55 12.99
C PRO A 160 9.15 -6.43 12.01
N TRP A 161 8.75 -7.62 12.45
CA TRP A 161 8.17 -8.64 11.58
C TRP A 161 6.93 -8.16 10.81
N GLY A 162 5.95 -7.53 11.48
CA GLY A 162 4.76 -6.97 10.83
C GLY A 162 5.09 -5.88 9.80
N VAL A 163 6.15 -5.10 10.01
CA VAL A 163 6.63 -4.11 9.03
C VAL A 163 7.22 -4.79 7.79
N GLN A 164 7.99 -5.86 7.98
CA GLN A 164 8.50 -6.66 6.86
C GLN A 164 7.36 -7.27 6.05
N LEU A 165 6.38 -7.88 6.72
CA LEU A 165 5.21 -8.45 6.06
C LEU A 165 4.40 -7.40 5.30
N ALA A 166 4.20 -6.22 5.89
CA ALA A 166 3.53 -5.11 5.22
C ALA A 166 4.22 -4.70 3.92
N ALA A 167 5.56 -4.58 3.95
CA ALA A 167 6.34 -4.28 2.75
C ALA A 167 6.22 -5.40 1.68
N ILE A 168 6.27 -6.66 2.08
CA ILE A 168 6.07 -7.81 1.18
C ILE A 168 4.69 -7.77 0.51
N TYR A 169 3.63 -7.53 1.28
CA TYR A 169 2.29 -7.44 0.71
C TYR A 169 2.14 -6.24 -0.22
N SER A 170 2.80 -5.13 0.07
CA SER A 170 2.86 -3.99 -0.85
C SER A 170 3.60 -4.33 -2.14
N LEU A 171 4.69 -5.10 -2.08
CA LEU A 171 5.33 -5.60 -3.30
C LEU A 171 4.40 -6.49 -4.12
N CYS A 172 3.62 -7.37 -3.48
CA CYS A 172 2.60 -8.17 -4.17
C CYS A 172 1.55 -7.28 -4.86
N ASP A 173 1.06 -6.24 -4.17
CA ASP A 173 0.10 -5.29 -4.73
C ASP A 173 0.66 -4.53 -5.95
N LEU A 174 1.98 -4.33 -6.00
CA LEU A 174 2.69 -3.66 -7.10
C LEU A 174 3.28 -4.64 -8.12
N GLY A 175 2.91 -5.93 -8.08
CA GLY A 175 3.49 -7.01 -8.86
C GLY A 175 3.69 -6.69 -10.34
N SER A 176 2.66 -6.15 -10.99
CA SER A 176 2.68 -5.81 -12.42
C SER A 176 3.67 -4.70 -12.80
N SER A 177 4.22 -3.96 -11.82
CA SER A 177 5.20 -2.89 -12.09
C SER A 177 6.58 -3.42 -12.45
N ASN A 178 6.99 -4.52 -11.82
CA ASN A 178 8.31 -5.09 -11.94
C ASN A 178 8.31 -6.56 -11.48
N PRO A 179 7.60 -7.47 -12.18
CA PRO A 179 7.37 -8.83 -11.68
C PRO A 179 8.67 -9.56 -11.32
N VAL A 180 9.67 -9.50 -12.20
CA VAL A 180 10.97 -10.16 -12.01
C VAL A 180 11.73 -9.60 -10.81
N GLY A 181 11.80 -8.26 -10.69
CA GLY A 181 12.49 -7.61 -9.57
C GLY A 181 11.81 -7.87 -8.24
N ILE A 182 10.48 -7.87 -8.21
CA ILE A 182 9.67 -8.13 -7.02
C ILE A 182 9.84 -9.58 -6.55
N VAL A 183 9.74 -10.55 -7.46
CA VAL A 183 9.98 -11.96 -7.18
C VAL A 183 11.38 -12.16 -6.60
N GLY A 184 12.39 -11.54 -7.21
CA GLY A 184 13.77 -11.59 -6.72
C GLY A 184 13.91 -11.03 -5.30
N ALA A 185 13.30 -9.88 -5.01
CA ALA A 185 13.32 -9.28 -3.68
C ALA A 185 12.64 -10.15 -2.62
N ILE A 186 11.45 -10.71 -2.92
CA ILE A 186 10.73 -11.59 -1.99
C ILE A 186 11.50 -12.89 -1.75
N HIS A 187 12.12 -13.48 -2.77
CA HIS A 187 12.96 -14.67 -2.59
C HIS A 187 14.19 -14.41 -1.73
N ALA A 188 14.90 -13.30 -1.97
CA ALA A 188 16.04 -12.90 -1.16
C ALA A 188 15.64 -12.73 0.31
N TRP A 189 14.53 -12.03 0.56
CA TRP A 189 13.98 -11.88 1.90
C TRP A 189 13.60 -13.21 2.56
N ARG A 190 12.92 -14.12 1.84
CA ARG A 190 12.56 -15.44 2.38
C ARG A 190 13.78 -16.27 2.80
N ALA A 191 14.92 -16.07 2.16
CA ALA A 191 16.15 -16.77 2.50
C ALA A 191 16.82 -16.24 3.78
N THR A 192 16.46 -15.04 4.24
CA THR A 192 17.10 -14.42 5.41
C THR A 192 16.29 -14.58 6.70
N VAL A 193 14.97 -14.68 6.60
CA VAL A 193 14.05 -14.75 7.75
C VAL A 193 14.01 -16.13 8.40
N LEU A 194 13.84 -16.16 9.73
CA LEU A 194 13.67 -17.39 10.52
C LEU A 194 12.20 -17.67 10.87
N ASN A 195 11.34 -16.65 10.75
CA ASN A 195 9.91 -16.74 11.02
C ASN A 195 9.22 -17.62 9.99
N SER A 196 8.13 -18.29 10.41
CA SER A 196 7.25 -19.00 9.47
C SER A 196 6.60 -17.99 8.51
N VAL A 197 6.78 -18.22 7.21
CA VAL A 197 6.25 -17.34 6.17
C VAL A 197 4.73 -17.56 6.03
N PRO A 198 3.89 -16.51 6.17
CA PRO A 198 2.44 -16.64 6.05
C PRO A 198 1.99 -17.15 4.68
N PHE A 199 0.83 -17.82 4.64
CA PHE A 199 0.26 -18.33 3.39
C PHE A 199 0.03 -17.22 2.36
N ALA A 200 -0.45 -16.04 2.79
CA ALA A 200 -0.68 -14.91 1.90
C ALA A 200 0.58 -14.48 1.12
N VAL A 201 1.76 -14.57 1.74
CA VAL A 201 3.03 -14.26 1.05
C VAL A 201 3.30 -15.26 -0.06
N THR A 202 3.06 -16.55 0.21
CA THR A 202 3.26 -17.60 -0.80
C THR A 202 2.27 -17.47 -1.96
N SER A 203 1.00 -17.15 -1.66
CA SER A 203 -0.03 -16.89 -2.66
C SER A 203 0.33 -15.67 -3.52
N GLY A 204 0.64 -14.54 -2.90
CA GLY A 204 1.01 -13.31 -3.63
C GLY A 204 2.26 -13.50 -4.48
N LEU A 205 3.28 -14.20 -3.97
CA LEU A 205 4.46 -14.54 -4.76
C LEU A 205 4.13 -15.41 -5.98
N ALA A 206 3.19 -16.35 -5.86
CA ALA A 206 2.74 -17.17 -6.98
C ALA A 206 2.01 -16.32 -8.04
N GLU A 207 1.18 -15.37 -7.62
CA GLU A 207 0.50 -14.42 -8.51
C GLU A 207 1.52 -13.55 -9.27
N VAL A 208 2.49 -12.93 -8.59
CA VAL A 208 3.51 -12.12 -9.26
C VAL A 208 4.37 -12.98 -10.21
N ASN A 209 4.74 -14.20 -9.80
CA ASN A 209 5.47 -15.13 -10.68
C ASN A 209 4.70 -15.50 -11.96
N SER A 210 3.37 -15.51 -11.91
CA SER A 210 2.56 -15.77 -13.11
C SER A 210 2.69 -14.64 -14.14
N LEU A 211 2.88 -13.39 -13.68
CA LEU A 211 3.08 -12.22 -14.54
C LEU A 211 4.43 -12.28 -15.25
N CYS A 212 5.50 -12.76 -14.57
CA CYS A 212 6.81 -12.96 -15.20
C CYS A 212 6.76 -13.86 -16.44
N LYS A 213 5.81 -14.80 -16.50
CA LYS A 213 5.64 -15.73 -17.62
C LYS A 213 4.89 -15.10 -18.79
N MET A 214 4.12 -14.03 -18.55
CA MET A 214 3.38 -13.31 -19.59
C MET A 214 4.27 -12.34 -20.36
N ASP A 215 5.30 -11.77 -19.71
CA ASP A 215 6.27 -10.85 -20.35
C ASP A 215 7.28 -11.55 -21.30
N LEU A 216 7.20 -12.88 -21.43
CA LEU A 216 8.08 -13.70 -22.29
C LEU A 216 7.41 -14.09 -23.63
N HIS A 217 6.23 -13.54 -23.94
CA HIS A 217 5.48 -13.75 -25.18
C HIS A 217 5.18 -12.44 -25.89
#